data_AF-A0A371DS05-F1
#
_entry.id   AF-A0A371DS05-F1
#
_cell.length_a   1.000
_cell.length_b   1.000
_cell.length_c   1.000
_cell.angle_alpha   90.00
_cell.angle_beta   90.00
_cell.angle_gamma   90.00
#
_symmetry.space_group_name_H-M   'P 1'
#
loop_
_entity.id
_entity.type
_entity.pdbx_description
1 polymer ?
#
loop_
_entity_poly.entity_id
_entity_poly.type
_entity_poly.pdbx_seq_one_letter_code
_entity_poly.pdbx_strand_id
1 'polypeptide(L)'
;MARRAASHDSTESHKENNGLASSHLTNGKSATDAGATRGKRAAMRNHVDAEEDDERAEENGADAEKDDDDADAEGEQDEEQDVEQDGEQSPKGRKRARINDEGDSRPTDGGPKAEKRGQTLPRDVDGFIPGSIVRIQLRNFLTYDWVEFRPGPYLNMIFGPNGTGKSSIACAICLGLNFPPALLNRAQDLKSFVKNDKQDGHIEIELKGAKGKPNLIIRRLLSNNSKSAPFELNGKSASGKEINARMAELNVQVNNLCAFLPQDRVAEFARMTPQQLLRETQRAAGNENLTAWHDTLIGSGRELRTIQELVNADRDQLKTMEERNANLERDVRRYEERAALEKRIKLLELIVPFKEYYEARDVYRDLKPKKAEAVKNWKLLKRRNQPFVDMQKAMEAELKERDKARDEKKNAVRRKVQAMSGKWKEVNGRGRRGP
;
A
#
# COMPACT_ATOMS: atom_id res chain seq x y z
N MET A 1 25.19 1.37 -65.06
CA MET A 1 25.39 -0.04 -64.64
C MET A 1 24.75 -0.15 -63.26
N ALA A 2 23.68 -0.93 -63.02
CA ALA A 2 23.56 -2.40 -63.05
C ALA A 2 24.28 -3.04 -61.84
N ARG A 3 23.65 -3.84 -60.95
CA ARG A 3 22.30 -4.47 -60.84
C ARG A 3 21.80 -4.33 -59.36
N ARG A 4 20.51 -4.35 -58.95
CA ARG A 4 19.43 -5.39 -59.01
C ARG A 4 19.90 -6.77 -58.49
N ALA A 5 19.15 -7.57 -57.71
CA ALA A 5 17.87 -7.45 -56.96
C ALA A 5 17.86 -8.58 -55.87
N ALA A 6 16.82 -9.02 -55.14
CA ALA A 6 15.35 -8.83 -55.11
C ALA A 6 14.79 -9.22 -53.69
N SER A 7 13.63 -8.74 -53.21
CA SER A 7 12.25 -9.34 -53.21
C SER A 7 12.02 -10.58 -52.30
N HIS A 8 10.88 -10.89 -51.68
CA HIS A 8 9.46 -10.42 -51.69
C HIS A 8 8.76 -11.06 -50.43
N ASP A 9 7.62 -10.66 -49.84
CA ASP A 9 6.74 -9.48 -50.05
C ASP A 9 5.83 -9.13 -48.80
N SER A 10 4.52 -9.41 -48.88
CA SER A 10 3.34 -8.96 -48.10
C SER A 10 2.73 -10.09 -47.20
N THR A 11 1.64 -9.96 -46.41
CA THR A 11 0.42 -9.11 -46.45
C THR A 11 -0.14 -8.71 -45.07
N GLU A 12 -1.12 -7.79 -45.08
CA GLU A 12 -2.09 -7.53 -43.99
C GLU A 12 -3.04 -8.72 -43.72
N SER A 13 -3.73 -8.72 -42.55
CA SER A 13 -5.18 -9.05 -42.44
C SER A 13 -5.73 -8.88 -41.01
N HIS A 14 -6.99 -8.45 -40.87
CA HIS A 14 -7.79 -8.59 -39.65
C HIS A 14 -8.44 -10.00 -39.53
N LYS A 15 -8.74 -10.43 -38.29
CA LYS A 15 -9.92 -11.21 -37.79
C LYS A 15 -9.61 -11.73 -36.36
N GLU A 16 -10.48 -11.66 -35.35
CA GLU A 16 -11.85 -12.20 -35.17
C GLU A 16 -11.96 -13.74 -35.10
N ASN A 17 -12.04 -14.27 -33.87
CA ASN A 17 -13.03 -15.25 -33.41
C ASN A 17 -12.91 -15.38 -31.87
N ASN A 18 -13.98 -15.16 -31.10
CA ASN A 18 -15.05 -16.12 -30.75
C ASN A 18 -14.56 -17.38 -30.00
N GLY A 19 -14.82 -17.37 -28.68
CA GLY A 19 -14.96 -18.58 -27.87
C GLY A 19 -16.40 -18.69 -27.38
N LEU A 20 -17.26 -19.40 -28.11
CA LEU A 20 -18.65 -19.63 -27.73
C LEU A 20 -18.77 -20.90 -26.87
N ALA A 21 -19.38 -20.77 -25.69
CA ALA A 21 -19.91 -21.88 -24.91
C ALA A 21 -21.31 -21.50 -24.43
N SER A 22 -22.32 -22.30 -24.76
CA SER A 22 -23.72 -22.02 -24.48
C SER A 22 -24.29 -22.98 -23.42
N SER A 23 -25.29 -22.52 -22.66
CA SER A 23 -26.64 -23.13 -22.66
C SER A 23 -27.55 -22.56 -21.55
N HIS A 24 -28.83 -22.94 -21.60
CA HIS A 24 -29.86 -22.80 -20.57
C HIS A 24 -30.38 -21.38 -20.26
N LEU A 25 -31.25 -20.92 -21.16
CA LEU A 25 -32.40 -20.10 -20.82
C LEU A 25 -33.50 -20.97 -20.15
N THR A 26 -34.03 -20.53 -19.02
CA THR A 26 -35.44 -20.71 -18.67
C THR A 26 -35.99 -19.36 -18.22
N ASN A 27 -37.24 -19.04 -18.57
CA ASN A 27 -37.80 -17.70 -18.40
C ASN A 27 -39.28 -17.75 -17.98
N GLY A 28 -39.69 -16.76 -17.19
CA GLY A 28 -41.07 -16.33 -17.10
C GLY A 28 -41.92 -16.90 -15.98
N LYS A 29 -42.14 -16.08 -14.94
CA LYS A 29 -43.50 -15.61 -14.60
C LYS A 29 -43.47 -14.29 -13.84
N SER A 30 -44.54 -13.53 -13.97
CA SER A 30 -44.66 -12.12 -13.57
C SER A 30 -45.81 -11.90 -12.59
N ALA A 31 -45.63 -10.99 -11.61
CA ALA A 31 -46.70 -10.13 -11.09
C ALA A 31 -46.15 -8.96 -10.25
N THR A 32 -46.76 -7.79 -10.44
CA THR A 32 -47.03 -6.65 -9.52
C THR A 32 -46.58 -6.78 -8.05
N ASP A 33 -46.05 -5.73 -7.41
CA ASP A 33 -46.86 -4.57 -6.97
C ASP A 33 -46.07 -3.23 -6.87
N ALA A 34 -46.74 -2.13 -6.49
CA ALA A 34 -46.21 -0.75 -6.49
C ALA A 34 -45.68 -0.25 -5.13
N GLY A 35 -44.82 0.76 -5.16
CA GLY A 35 -44.34 1.50 -3.98
C GLY A 35 -43.63 2.80 -4.36
N ALA A 36 -44.09 3.95 -3.89
CA ALA A 36 -43.82 5.23 -4.55
C ALA A 36 -43.22 6.35 -3.65
N THR A 37 -42.07 6.88 -4.10
CA THR A 37 -41.57 8.27 -3.91
C THR A 37 -41.06 8.75 -2.54
N ARG A 38 -40.27 9.85 -2.61
CA ARG A 38 -39.71 10.71 -1.53
C ARG A 38 -38.61 10.05 -0.68
N GLY A 39 -37.37 10.54 -0.63
CA GLY A 39 -36.74 11.67 -1.35
C GLY A 39 -36.82 13.02 -0.63
N LYS A 40 -35.70 13.47 -0.04
CA LYS A 40 -35.43 14.87 0.37
C LYS A 40 -33.91 15.09 0.50
N ARG A 41 -33.37 16.04 -0.28
CA ARG A 41 -32.09 16.72 0.02
C ARG A 41 -32.41 18.03 0.74
N ALA A 42 -31.64 18.37 1.75
CA ALA A 42 -31.46 19.72 2.28
C ALA A 42 -30.15 19.74 3.08
N ALA A 43 -29.44 20.84 3.27
CA ALA A 43 -29.26 22.13 2.60
C ALA A 43 -28.35 22.93 3.55
N MET A 44 -27.43 23.73 3.02
CA MET A 44 -26.31 24.31 3.77
C MET A 44 -26.58 25.76 4.21
N ARG A 45 -26.16 26.15 5.42
CA ARG A 45 -25.92 27.52 5.97
C ARG A 45 -25.35 27.37 7.40
N ASN A 46 -24.21 27.91 7.82
CA ASN A 46 -23.62 29.27 7.77
C ASN A 46 -23.93 30.14 9.01
N HIS A 47 -22.99 30.11 9.96
CA HIS A 47 -22.49 31.21 10.81
C HIS A 47 -20.99 30.84 10.98
N VAL A 48 -19.99 31.60 10.52
CA VAL A 48 -19.55 32.94 10.95
C VAL A 48 -19.25 33.00 12.44
N ASP A 49 -17.95 32.97 12.76
CA ASP A 49 -17.26 33.93 13.62
C ASP A 49 -15.85 34.18 13.01
N ALA A 50 -15.11 35.17 13.50
CA ALA A 50 -13.90 35.72 12.87
C ALA A 50 -12.79 36.02 13.90
N GLU A 51 -11.77 36.78 13.48
CA GLU A 51 -10.54 37.16 14.22
C GLU A 51 -9.57 35.95 14.34
N GLU A 52 -8.44 35.93 13.62
CA GLU A 52 -7.25 36.81 13.67
C GLU A 52 -6.42 36.61 14.94
N ASP A 53 -5.30 35.90 14.79
CA ASP A 53 -4.02 36.29 15.39
C ASP A 53 -2.88 35.80 14.48
N ASP A 54 -1.80 36.58 14.36
CA ASP A 54 -0.68 36.37 13.42
C ASP A 54 0.64 36.38 14.20
N GLU A 55 1.39 35.27 14.16
CA GLU A 55 2.78 35.30 14.60
C GLU A 55 3.67 34.34 13.78
N ARG A 56 4.48 34.93 12.90
CA ARG A 56 5.56 34.25 12.17
C ARG A 56 6.76 34.03 13.09
N ALA A 57 7.27 32.80 13.13
CA ALA A 57 8.64 32.52 13.53
C ALA A 57 9.35 31.78 12.39
N GLU A 58 10.16 32.50 11.62
CA GLU A 58 11.20 31.90 10.77
C GLU A 58 12.45 31.70 11.65
N GLU A 59 13.15 30.57 11.53
CA GLU A 59 14.62 30.57 11.38
C GLU A 59 15.17 29.21 10.91
N ASN A 60 16.01 29.30 9.87
CA ASN A 60 17.26 28.55 9.63
C ASN A 60 17.30 27.04 9.92
N GLY A 61 17.31 26.24 8.84
CA GLY A 61 18.01 24.96 8.83
C GLY A 61 19.53 25.15 8.69
N ALA A 62 20.30 24.15 9.09
CA ALA A 62 21.74 24.06 8.86
C ALA A 62 22.13 22.60 8.59
N ASP A 63 22.72 22.35 7.42
CA ASP A 63 23.27 21.03 7.07
C ASP A 63 24.56 20.75 7.85
N ALA A 64 24.78 19.48 8.17
CA ALA A 64 26.03 18.99 8.76
C ALA A 64 26.25 17.53 8.32
N GLU A 65 26.71 17.34 7.09
CA GLU A 65 27.35 16.09 6.67
C GLU A 65 28.63 15.88 7.49
N LYS A 66 28.91 14.63 7.87
CA LYS A 66 30.29 14.16 8.04
C LYS A 66 30.40 12.65 7.93
N ASP A 67 31.36 12.24 7.12
CA ASP A 67 31.73 10.86 6.78
C ASP A 67 32.65 10.23 7.85
N ASP A 68 33.30 9.14 7.46
CA ASP A 68 34.47 8.48 8.08
C ASP A 68 34.20 7.63 9.36
N ASP A 69 34.69 6.38 9.49
CA ASP A 69 35.20 5.48 8.44
C ASP A 69 35.25 3.99 8.86
N ASP A 70 35.14 3.12 7.85
CA ASP A 70 35.81 1.82 7.57
C ASP A 70 36.03 0.63 8.57
N ALA A 71 36.34 -0.52 7.93
CA ALA A 71 37.17 -1.66 8.38
C ALA A 71 36.63 -2.76 9.34
N ASP A 72 35.97 -3.76 8.75
CA ASP A 72 36.37 -5.18 8.61
C ASP A 72 37.25 -5.93 9.66
N ALA A 73 36.86 -7.19 9.93
CA ALA A 73 37.64 -8.45 10.05
C ALA A 73 36.90 -9.40 11.02
N GLU A 74 36.28 -10.51 10.59
CA GLU A 74 36.78 -11.77 10.00
C GLU A 74 37.54 -12.72 10.94
N GLY A 75 37.11 -13.99 10.93
CA GLY A 75 37.86 -15.20 11.30
C GLY A 75 38.41 -15.38 12.73
N GLU A 76 37.96 -16.43 13.43
CA GLU A 76 38.72 -17.70 13.48
C GLU A 76 37.90 -18.84 14.12
N GLN A 77 38.31 -20.08 13.85
CA GLN A 77 37.84 -21.34 14.44
C GLN A 77 39.06 -22.09 14.97
N ASP A 78 38.93 -22.90 16.02
CA ASP A 78 39.87 -23.99 16.27
C ASP A 78 39.24 -25.11 17.11
N GLU A 79 39.81 -26.32 17.05
CA GLU A 79 39.18 -27.58 17.48
C GLU A 79 39.77 -28.23 18.76
N GLU A 80 38.96 -29.12 19.34
CA GLU A 80 39.26 -30.29 20.20
C GLU A 80 40.48 -30.36 21.14
N GLN A 81 40.20 -30.72 22.41
CA GLN A 81 40.87 -31.87 23.05
C GLN A 81 40.15 -32.43 24.29
N ASP A 82 40.14 -33.76 24.42
CA ASP A 82 39.64 -34.53 25.57
C ASP A 82 40.70 -34.72 26.67
N VAL A 83 40.26 -34.76 27.94
CA VAL A 83 41.01 -35.39 29.06
C VAL A 83 40.02 -36.01 30.06
N GLU A 84 40.17 -37.30 30.37
CA GLU A 84 39.48 -37.96 31.49
C GLU A 84 40.27 -37.86 32.81
N GLN A 85 39.55 -37.75 33.93
CA GLN A 85 39.55 -38.73 35.05
C GLN A 85 39.37 -38.09 36.46
N ASP A 86 38.38 -38.62 37.20
CA ASP A 86 38.07 -38.59 38.65
C ASP A 86 38.70 -37.55 39.62
N GLY A 87 37.88 -36.96 40.52
CA GLY A 87 38.45 -36.15 41.62
C GLY A 87 37.58 -35.34 42.59
N GLU A 88 36.39 -35.79 43.00
CA GLU A 88 35.64 -35.29 44.19
C GLU A 88 35.16 -33.81 44.31
N GLN A 89 34.20 -33.61 45.24
CA GLN A 89 33.81 -32.36 45.93
C GLN A 89 33.32 -31.14 45.11
N SER A 90 31.98 -30.99 45.07
CA SER A 90 31.27 -29.89 44.39
C SER A 90 31.48 -28.49 45.02
N PRO A 91 31.99 -27.50 44.26
CA PRO A 91 32.02 -26.11 44.70
C PRO A 91 30.64 -25.45 44.61
N LYS A 92 30.14 -24.92 45.73
CA LYS A 92 28.83 -24.24 45.82
C LYS A 92 28.80 -23.02 44.90
N GLY A 93 28.07 -23.12 43.79
CA GLY A 93 27.99 -22.07 42.78
C GLY A 93 27.56 -20.71 43.35
N ARG A 94 28.48 -19.73 43.35
CA ARG A 94 28.13 -18.32 43.52
C ARG A 94 27.17 -17.92 42.39
N LYS A 95 26.07 -17.23 42.73
CA LYS A 95 25.20 -16.62 41.72
C LYS A 95 26.04 -15.66 40.87
N ARG A 96 26.00 -15.78 39.54
CA ARG A 96 26.63 -14.80 38.64
C ARG A 96 26.02 -13.42 38.91
N ALA A 97 26.87 -12.41 39.10
CA ALA A 97 26.41 -11.02 39.11
C ALA A 97 25.80 -10.69 37.75
N ARG A 98 24.78 -9.82 37.73
CA ARG A 98 24.31 -9.21 36.50
C ARG A 98 25.01 -7.87 36.35
N ILE A 99 25.79 -7.75 35.30
CA ILE A 99 26.35 -6.48 34.82
C ILE A 99 25.21 -5.70 34.16
N ASN A 100 25.16 -4.38 34.39
CA ASN A 100 24.35 -3.43 33.63
C ASN A 100 25.14 -2.92 32.41
N ASP A 101 24.49 -2.24 31.47
CA ASP A 101 25.12 -1.83 30.19
C ASP A 101 26.30 -0.83 30.35
N GLU A 102 26.52 -0.31 31.57
CA GLU A 102 27.66 0.56 31.94
C GLU A 102 28.80 -0.17 32.70
N GLY A 103 28.70 -1.48 32.92
CA GLY A 103 29.80 -2.32 33.44
C GLY A 103 29.99 -2.40 34.96
N ASP A 104 29.29 -1.60 35.78
CA ASP A 104 29.53 -1.50 37.24
C ASP A 104 28.95 -2.70 38.03
N SER A 105 29.77 -3.31 38.89
CA SER A 105 29.47 -4.57 39.56
C SER A 105 29.09 -4.38 41.03
N ARG A 106 27.85 -3.93 41.29
CA ARG A 106 27.35 -3.70 42.65
C ARG A 106 26.81 -4.97 43.32
N PRO A 107 27.24 -5.29 44.56
CA PRO A 107 26.65 -6.39 45.33
C PRO A 107 25.23 -6.03 45.80
N THR A 108 24.25 -6.91 45.53
CA THR A 108 22.85 -6.71 45.93
C THR A 108 22.65 -7.06 47.41
N ASP A 109 22.78 -6.07 48.29
CA ASP A 109 22.59 -6.25 49.72
C ASP A 109 21.09 -6.28 50.13
N GLY A 110 20.80 -6.89 51.27
CA GLY A 110 19.56 -6.67 52.07
C GLY A 110 18.18 -7.01 51.49
N GLY A 111 18.03 -7.37 50.21
CA GLY A 111 16.72 -7.62 49.59
C GLY A 111 15.86 -8.64 50.38
N PRO A 112 14.54 -8.38 50.60
CA PRO A 112 13.71 -9.20 51.48
C PRO A 112 13.67 -10.65 51.00
N LYS A 113 13.74 -11.60 51.94
CA LYS A 113 13.74 -13.05 51.66
C LYS A 113 12.50 -13.42 50.84
N ALA A 114 12.68 -13.62 49.53
CA ALA A 114 11.62 -14.10 48.66
C ALA A 114 10.96 -15.35 49.24
N GLU A 115 9.65 -15.28 49.51
CA GLU A 115 8.95 -16.32 50.26
C GLU A 115 8.97 -17.65 49.49
N LYS A 116 9.65 -18.65 50.04
CA LYS A 116 9.67 -20.00 49.48
C LYS A 116 8.33 -20.71 49.71
N ARG A 117 7.34 -20.42 48.88
CA ARG A 117 6.31 -21.37 48.45
C ARG A 117 5.81 -20.98 47.06
N GLY A 118 6.17 -21.80 46.06
CA GLY A 118 5.30 -21.91 44.88
C GLY A 118 3.93 -22.37 45.36
N GLN A 119 2.87 -21.66 45.01
CA GLN A 119 1.52 -21.96 45.47
C GLN A 119 0.98 -23.21 44.76
N THR A 120 1.36 -24.38 45.27
CA THR A 120 0.62 -25.61 44.98
C THR A 120 -0.83 -25.41 45.42
N LEU A 121 -1.79 -25.76 44.55
CA LEU A 121 -3.21 -25.72 44.85
C LEU A 121 -3.51 -26.27 46.27
N PRO A 122 -4.41 -25.63 47.03
CA PRO A 122 -4.56 -25.87 48.46
C PRO A 122 -4.92 -27.34 48.74
N ARG A 123 -4.02 -28.02 49.47
CA ARG A 123 -4.21 -29.40 49.93
C ARG A 123 -5.38 -29.47 50.92
N ASP A 124 -6.14 -30.55 50.81
CA ASP A 124 -7.21 -30.85 51.76
C ASP A 124 -6.66 -31.59 53.01
N VAL A 125 -7.52 -31.95 53.95
CA VAL A 125 -7.14 -32.54 55.25
C VAL A 125 -6.42 -33.90 55.10
N ASP A 126 -6.72 -34.65 54.05
CA ASP A 126 -6.04 -35.90 53.66
C ASP A 126 -4.69 -35.67 52.94
N GLY A 127 -4.29 -34.40 52.78
CA GLY A 127 -3.08 -34.00 52.08
C GLY A 127 -3.20 -33.98 50.56
N PHE A 128 -4.26 -34.49 49.94
CA PHE A 128 -4.39 -34.52 48.48
C PHE A 128 -4.72 -33.12 47.92
N ILE A 129 -4.26 -32.86 46.70
CA ILE A 129 -4.64 -31.68 45.91
C ILE A 129 -5.85 -32.03 45.03
N PRO A 130 -6.83 -31.15 44.80
CA PRO A 130 -7.88 -31.38 43.80
C PRO A 130 -7.32 -31.85 42.45
N GLY A 131 -7.96 -32.84 41.81
CA GLY A 131 -7.44 -33.48 40.60
C GLY A 131 -6.36 -34.56 40.81
N SER A 132 -5.82 -34.72 42.03
CA SER A 132 -4.91 -35.82 42.34
C SER A 132 -5.61 -37.17 42.21
N ILE A 133 -4.92 -38.17 41.69
CA ILE A 133 -5.39 -39.55 41.68
C ILE A 133 -5.35 -40.10 43.12
N VAL A 134 -6.47 -40.63 43.59
CA VAL A 134 -6.63 -41.30 44.91
C VAL A 134 -6.65 -42.82 44.75
N ARG A 135 -7.19 -43.32 43.63
CA ARG A 135 -7.32 -44.76 43.34
C ARG A 135 -7.27 -45.03 41.83
N ILE A 136 -6.65 -46.13 41.44
CA ILE A 136 -6.70 -46.69 40.08
C ILE A 136 -7.05 -48.17 40.21
N GLN A 137 -8.19 -48.59 39.67
CA GLN A 137 -8.60 -49.99 39.60
C GLN A 137 -8.64 -50.43 38.13
N LEU A 138 -8.00 -51.55 37.82
CA LEU A 138 -7.92 -52.11 36.47
C LEU A 138 -8.49 -53.53 36.48
N ARG A 139 -9.33 -53.87 35.50
CA ARG A 139 -9.88 -55.22 35.29
C ARG A 139 -9.73 -55.63 33.84
N ASN A 140 -9.21 -56.84 33.59
CA ASN A 140 -8.94 -57.39 32.27
C ASN A 140 -8.22 -56.38 31.34
N PHE A 141 -7.17 -55.74 31.84
CA PHE A 141 -6.47 -54.64 31.16
C PHE A 141 -4.99 -55.00 30.91
N LEU A 142 -4.62 -55.17 29.65
CA LEU A 142 -3.30 -55.65 29.20
C LEU A 142 -2.79 -56.86 30.00
N THR A 143 -1.90 -56.64 30.96
CA THR A 143 -1.30 -57.68 31.81
C THR A 143 -2.19 -58.11 32.99
N TYR A 144 -3.08 -57.22 33.46
CA TYR A 144 -3.81 -57.37 34.73
C TYR A 144 -5.19 -58.02 34.55
N ASP A 145 -5.48 -59.07 35.32
CA ASP A 145 -6.86 -59.61 35.45
C ASP A 145 -7.70 -58.73 36.38
N TRP A 146 -7.18 -58.44 37.58
CA TRP A 146 -7.69 -57.42 38.48
C TRP A 146 -6.56 -56.86 39.34
N VAL A 147 -6.51 -55.53 39.52
CA VAL A 147 -5.60 -54.86 40.46
C VAL A 147 -6.20 -53.53 40.90
N GLU A 148 -5.93 -53.12 42.14
CA GLU A 148 -6.24 -51.78 42.64
C GLU A 148 -5.02 -51.14 43.29
N PHE A 149 -4.68 -49.93 42.84
CA PHE A 149 -3.63 -49.09 43.38
C PHE A 149 -4.26 -47.91 44.14
N ARG A 150 -3.71 -47.58 45.31
CA ARG A 150 -4.11 -46.41 46.12
C ARG A 150 -2.88 -45.53 46.38
N PRO A 151 -2.47 -44.67 45.42
CA PRO A 151 -1.32 -43.79 45.59
C PRO A 151 -1.52 -42.79 46.74
N GLY A 152 -0.41 -42.39 47.37
CA GLY A 152 -0.41 -41.34 48.39
C GLY A 152 -0.40 -39.92 47.80
N PRO A 153 -0.63 -38.87 48.61
CA PRO A 153 -0.77 -37.48 48.15
C PRO A 153 0.53 -36.78 47.70
N TYR A 154 1.67 -37.48 47.66
CA TYR A 154 3.00 -36.93 47.38
C TYR A 154 3.70 -37.73 46.27
N LEU A 155 5.01 -38.00 46.42
CA LEU A 155 5.76 -38.85 45.49
C LEU A 155 5.27 -40.30 45.59
N ASN A 156 5.01 -40.92 44.44
CA ASN A 156 4.67 -42.33 44.30
C ASN A 156 5.67 -42.97 43.34
N MET A 157 6.23 -44.13 43.71
CA MET A 157 7.22 -44.85 42.89
C MET A 157 6.68 -46.23 42.49
N ILE A 158 6.63 -46.50 41.19
CA ILE A 158 6.19 -47.78 40.62
C ILE A 158 7.43 -48.53 40.13
N PHE A 159 7.74 -49.66 40.76
CA PHE A 159 8.92 -50.47 40.46
C PHE A 159 8.54 -51.92 40.14
N GLY A 160 9.50 -52.68 39.60
CA GLY A 160 9.33 -54.11 39.27
C GLY A 160 10.08 -54.52 37.99
N PRO A 161 10.16 -55.83 37.68
CA PRO A 161 10.79 -56.35 36.47
C PRO A 161 10.18 -55.81 35.17
N ASN A 162 10.86 -55.99 34.04
CA ASN A 162 10.30 -55.63 32.72
C ASN A 162 9.19 -56.62 32.31
N GLY A 163 8.26 -56.17 31.47
CA GLY A 163 7.04 -56.92 31.12
C GLY A 163 5.90 -56.90 32.15
N THR A 164 6.15 -56.54 33.42
CA THR A 164 5.16 -56.60 34.53
C THR A 164 4.04 -55.54 34.52
N GLY A 165 3.82 -54.86 33.40
CA GLY A 165 2.74 -53.89 33.23
C GLY A 165 3.00 -52.47 33.77
N LYS A 166 4.22 -52.14 34.22
CA LYS A 166 4.58 -50.80 34.73
C LYS A 166 4.05 -49.64 33.85
N SER A 167 4.36 -49.66 32.55
CA SER A 167 3.90 -48.65 31.59
C SER A 167 2.43 -48.80 31.17
N SER A 168 1.79 -49.95 31.43
CA SER A 168 0.34 -50.12 31.29
C SER A 168 -0.42 -49.22 32.26
N ILE A 169 0.12 -48.92 33.45
CA ILE A 169 -0.54 -48.02 34.42
C ILE A 169 -0.62 -46.58 33.85
N ALA A 170 0.45 -46.10 33.22
CA ALA A 170 0.42 -44.80 32.50
C ALA A 170 -0.56 -44.82 31.31
N CYS A 171 -0.63 -45.93 30.57
CA CYS A 171 -1.64 -46.10 29.52
C CYS A 171 -3.07 -46.05 30.10
N ALA A 172 -3.30 -46.69 31.24
CA ALA A 172 -4.60 -46.69 31.90
C ALA A 172 -5.02 -45.28 32.37
N ILE A 173 -4.10 -44.47 32.92
CA ILE A 173 -4.38 -43.08 33.31
C ILE A 173 -4.85 -42.27 32.11
N CYS A 174 -4.10 -42.30 31.00
CA CYS A 174 -4.46 -41.60 29.77
C CYS A 174 -5.82 -42.06 29.22
N LEU A 175 -6.05 -43.37 29.11
CA LEU A 175 -7.27 -43.90 28.53
C LEU A 175 -8.49 -43.73 29.45
N GLY A 176 -8.34 -43.95 30.76
CA GLY A 176 -9.42 -43.82 31.74
C GLY A 176 -9.96 -42.39 31.86
N LEU A 177 -9.07 -41.39 31.75
CA LEU A 177 -9.43 -39.96 31.81
C LEU A 177 -9.82 -39.37 30.42
N ASN A 178 -10.18 -40.23 29.45
CA ASN A 178 -10.62 -39.88 28.09
C ASN A 178 -9.61 -39.10 27.21
N PHE A 179 -8.31 -39.21 27.48
CA PHE A 179 -7.29 -38.64 26.60
C PHE A 179 -7.03 -39.55 25.38
N PRO A 180 -6.68 -38.97 24.21
CA PRO A 180 -6.60 -39.72 22.95
C PRO A 180 -5.47 -40.77 22.97
N PRO A 181 -5.72 -42.03 22.52
CA PRO A 181 -4.71 -43.10 22.52
C PRO A 181 -3.41 -42.76 21.80
N ALA A 182 -3.49 -41.87 20.80
CA ALA A 182 -2.33 -41.37 20.05
C ALA A 182 -1.21 -40.84 20.96
N LEU A 183 -1.53 -40.19 22.09
CA LEU A 183 -0.53 -39.68 23.04
C LEU A 183 0.42 -40.77 23.53
N LEU A 184 -0.06 -42.01 23.68
CA LEU A 184 0.73 -43.14 24.16
C LEU A 184 1.70 -43.71 23.12
N ASN A 185 1.67 -43.23 21.87
CA ASN A 185 2.47 -43.71 20.74
C ASN A 185 2.38 -45.23 20.50
N ARG A 186 1.20 -45.81 20.82
CA ARG A 186 0.88 -47.24 20.73
C ARG A 186 -0.33 -47.45 19.81
N ALA A 187 -0.80 -48.70 19.71
CA ALA A 187 -1.97 -49.08 18.93
C ALA A 187 -3.17 -48.14 19.18
N GLN A 188 -3.79 -47.65 18.11
CA GLN A 188 -4.86 -46.64 18.20
C GLN A 188 -6.22 -47.23 18.61
N ASP A 189 -6.45 -48.52 18.34
CA ASP A 189 -7.69 -49.20 18.71
C ASP A 189 -7.73 -49.56 20.20
N LEU A 190 -8.74 -49.03 20.90
CA LEU A 190 -9.03 -49.28 22.33
C LEU A 190 -9.15 -50.77 22.67
N LYS A 191 -9.54 -51.61 21.69
CA LYS A 191 -9.62 -53.07 21.79
C LYS A 191 -8.30 -53.70 22.23
N SER A 192 -7.17 -53.18 21.74
CA SER A 192 -5.82 -53.71 22.02
C SER A 192 -5.36 -53.55 23.47
N PHE A 193 -6.11 -52.80 24.30
CA PHE A 193 -5.84 -52.61 25.72
C PHE A 193 -6.64 -53.55 26.63
N VAL A 194 -7.63 -54.28 26.08
CA VAL A 194 -8.27 -55.41 26.78
C VAL A 194 -7.25 -56.55 26.87
N LYS A 195 -7.18 -57.22 28.01
CA LYS A 195 -6.32 -58.38 28.20
C LYS A 195 -6.68 -59.50 27.21
N ASN A 196 -5.68 -60.15 26.64
CA ASN A 196 -5.86 -61.32 25.78
C ASN A 196 -6.73 -62.37 26.49
N ASP A 197 -7.51 -63.12 25.70
CA ASP A 197 -8.47 -64.13 26.17
C ASP A 197 -9.63 -63.57 27.03
N LYS A 198 -9.81 -62.25 27.08
CA LYS A 198 -10.98 -61.56 27.68
C LYS A 198 -11.81 -60.83 26.63
N GLN A 199 -13.11 -60.73 26.88
CA GLN A 199 -14.09 -60.10 25.99
C GLN A 199 -14.37 -58.64 26.36
N ASP A 200 -14.23 -58.33 27.66
CA ASP A 200 -14.53 -57.07 28.31
C ASP A 200 -13.47 -56.74 29.37
N GLY A 201 -13.39 -55.47 29.75
CA GLY A 201 -12.54 -54.98 30.83
C GLY A 201 -12.92 -53.55 31.23
N HIS A 202 -12.31 -53.04 32.29
CA HIS A 202 -12.54 -51.65 32.70
C HIS A 202 -11.31 -51.01 33.33
N ILE A 203 -11.22 -49.69 33.14
CA ILE A 203 -10.36 -48.80 33.90
C ILE A 203 -11.28 -47.98 34.80
N GLU A 204 -11.00 -47.89 36.09
CA GLU A 204 -11.68 -46.98 37.00
C GLU A 204 -10.64 -46.13 37.74
N ILE A 205 -10.79 -44.81 37.68
CA ILE A 205 -9.89 -43.85 38.30
C ILE A 205 -10.71 -42.94 39.21
N GLU A 206 -10.24 -42.77 40.44
CA GLU A 206 -10.81 -41.86 41.41
C GLU A 206 -9.92 -40.64 41.56
N LEU A 207 -10.46 -39.46 41.28
CA LEU A 207 -9.79 -38.17 41.45
C LEU A 207 -10.33 -37.43 42.67
N LYS A 208 -9.41 -36.81 43.40
CA LYS A 208 -9.71 -35.93 44.53
C LYS A 208 -10.59 -34.76 44.08
N GLY A 209 -11.74 -34.59 44.70
CA GLY A 209 -12.62 -33.44 44.46
C GLY A 209 -12.00 -32.12 44.93
N ALA A 210 -12.54 -30.98 44.46
CA ALA A 210 -12.26 -29.70 45.09
C ALA A 210 -12.71 -29.72 46.57
N LYS A 211 -12.08 -28.93 47.43
CA LYS A 211 -12.37 -28.94 48.88
C LYS A 211 -13.86 -28.79 49.17
N GLY A 212 -14.45 -29.76 49.87
CA GLY A 212 -15.89 -29.83 50.17
C GLY A 212 -16.78 -30.44 49.08
N LYS A 213 -16.26 -30.75 47.88
CA LYS A 213 -16.92 -31.59 46.87
C LYS A 213 -16.51 -33.07 47.07
N PRO A 214 -17.38 -34.05 46.73
CA PRO A 214 -16.99 -35.46 46.70
C PRO A 214 -15.93 -35.73 45.61
N ASN A 215 -15.24 -36.86 45.73
CA ASN A 215 -14.34 -37.38 44.69
C ASN A 215 -15.10 -37.71 43.40
N LEU A 216 -14.38 -37.70 42.27
CA LEU A 216 -14.90 -38.08 40.96
C LEU A 216 -14.38 -39.46 40.60
N ILE A 217 -15.27 -40.45 40.55
CA ILE A 217 -14.98 -41.81 40.08
C ILE A 217 -15.34 -41.85 38.60
N ILE A 218 -14.34 -42.03 37.74
CA ILE A 218 -14.49 -42.15 36.29
C ILE A 218 -14.15 -43.59 35.91
N ARG A 219 -15.14 -44.33 35.40
CA ARG A 219 -14.96 -45.66 34.83
C ARG A 219 -15.04 -45.57 33.31
N ARG A 220 -14.10 -46.18 32.61
CA ARG A 220 -14.16 -46.46 31.17
C ARG A 220 -14.32 -47.96 30.96
N LEU A 221 -15.42 -48.35 30.33
CA LEU A 221 -15.66 -49.72 29.92
C LEU A 221 -14.96 -49.98 28.59
N LEU A 222 -14.28 -51.12 28.47
CA LEU A 222 -13.56 -51.57 27.29
C LEU A 222 -14.14 -52.91 26.83
N SER A 223 -14.22 -53.11 25.51
CA SER A 223 -14.67 -54.37 24.92
C SER A 223 -13.78 -54.72 23.73
N ASN A 224 -13.47 -56.01 23.59
CA ASN A 224 -12.77 -56.53 22.41
C ASN A 224 -13.72 -56.59 21.19
N ASN A 225 -15.02 -56.79 21.42
CA ASN A 225 -16.01 -56.91 20.34
C ASN A 225 -16.49 -55.54 19.83
N SER A 226 -16.83 -54.62 20.73
CA SER A 226 -17.32 -53.29 20.35
C SER A 226 -16.19 -52.30 20.06
N LYS A 227 -16.42 -51.32 19.15
CA LYS A 227 -15.61 -50.09 19.09
C LYS A 227 -16.09 -49.01 20.07
N SER A 228 -17.28 -49.19 20.67
CA SER A 228 -17.77 -48.31 21.72
C SER A 228 -17.10 -48.64 23.05
N ALA A 229 -16.55 -47.62 23.70
CA ALA A 229 -15.95 -47.68 25.03
C ALA A 229 -16.64 -46.63 25.93
N PRO A 230 -17.85 -46.93 26.44
CA PRO A 230 -18.65 -45.97 27.19
C PRO A 230 -18.02 -45.61 28.54
N PHE A 231 -18.38 -44.44 29.05
CA PHE A 231 -17.91 -43.93 30.33
C PHE A 231 -19.04 -43.93 31.36
N GLU A 232 -18.66 -44.12 32.62
CA GLU A 232 -19.52 -43.86 33.78
C GLU A 232 -18.82 -42.82 34.67
N LEU A 233 -19.57 -41.78 35.07
CA LEU A 233 -19.15 -40.80 36.07
C LEU A 233 -19.98 -41.05 37.33
N ASN A 234 -19.31 -41.37 38.44
CA ASN A 234 -19.94 -41.72 39.72
C ASN A 234 -21.05 -42.79 39.59
N GLY A 235 -20.81 -43.81 38.75
CA GLY A 235 -21.75 -44.91 38.51
C GLY A 235 -22.93 -44.59 37.59
N LYS A 236 -22.92 -43.44 36.90
CA LYS A 236 -23.95 -43.06 35.90
C LYS A 236 -23.31 -42.93 34.52
N SER A 237 -23.97 -43.41 33.48
CA SER A 237 -23.52 -43.24 32.08
C SER A 237 -23.26 -41.76 31.76
N ALA A 238 -22.11 -41.46 31.17
CA ALA A 238 -21.63 -40.12 30.88
C ALA A 238 -20.97 -40.03 29.50
N SER A 239 -21.05 -38.87 28.84
CA SER A 239 -20.32 -38.66 27.57
C SER A 239 -18.86 -38.28 27.80
N GLY A 240 -18.00 -38.58 26.83
CA GLY A 240 -16.60 -38.13 26.85
C GLY A 240 -16.45 -36.60 26.90
N LYS A 241 -17.48 -35.82 26.47
CA LYS A 241 -17.49 -34.36 26.64
C LYS A 241 -17.63 -33.95 28.10
N GLU A 242 -18.46 -34.64 28.88
CA GLU A 242 -18.59 -34.41 30.33
C GLU A 242 -17.31 -34.79 31.06
N ILE A 243 -16.68 -35.92 30.71
CA ILE A 243 -15.38 -36.31 31.28
C ILE A 243 -14.34 -35.22 31.04
N ASN A 244 -14.22 -34.73 29.79
CA ASN A 244 -13.28 -33.66 29.45
C ASN A 244 -13.57 -32.35 30.21
N ALA A 245 -14.86 -32.00 30.40
CA ALA A 245 -15.25 -30.83 31.20
C ALA A 245 -14.86 -30.98 32.69
N ARG A 246 -14.96 -32.20 33.26
CA ARG A 246 -14.48 -32.47 34.62
C ARG A 246 -12.95 -32.48 34.72
N MET A 247 -12.23 -32.86 33.67
CA MET A 247 -10.77 -32.73 33.64
C MET A 247 -10.34 -31.26 33.61
N ALA A 248 -11.06 -30.41 32.88
CA ALA A 248 -10.85 -28.96 32.91
C ALA A 248 -11.16 -28.36 34.30
N GLU A 249 -12.30 -28.71 34.92
CA GLU A 249 -12.68 -28.24 36.28
C GLU A 249 -11.63 -28.59 37.36
N LEU A 250 -10.84 -29.65 37.15
CA LEU A 250 -9.77 -30.10 38.05
C LEU A 250 -8.34 -29.76 37.54
N ASN A 251 -8.23 -29.02 36.44
CA ASN A 251 -6.97 -28.70 35.72
C ASN A 251 -6.06 -29.93 35.46
N VAL A 252 -6.64 -31.06 35.07
CA VAL A 252 -5.92 -32.32 34.79
C VAL A 252 -5.53 -32.37 33.32
N GLN A 253 -4.22 -32.28 33.02
CA GLN A 253 -3.69 -32.11 31.65
C GLN A 253 -2.82 -33.29 31.17
N VAL A 254 -3.43 -34.46 30.90
CA VAL A 254 -2.70 -35.65 30.41
C VAL A 254 -2.28 -35.54 28.93
N ASN A 255 -2.76 -34.52 28.22
CA ASN A 255 -2.33 -34.17 26.85
C ASN A 255 -1.10 -33.25 26.78
N ASN A 256 -0.61 -32.75 27.92
CA ASN A 256 0.53 -31.84 27.98
C ASN A 256 1.79 -32.63 28.35
N LEU A 257 2.78 -32.70 27.45
CA LEU A 257 4.00 -33.50 27.66
C LEU A 257 4.89 -32.98 28.80
N CYS A 258 4.68 -31.75 29.28
CA CYS A 258 5.35 -31.22 30.48
C CYS A 258 4.73 -31.76 31.79
N ALA A 259 3.48 -32.23 31.75
CA ALA A 259 2.75 -32.75 32.91
C ALA A 259 2.59 -34.28 32.88
N PHE A 260 2.48 -34.87 31.68
CA PHE A 260 2.42 -36.32 31.48
C PHE A 260 3.37 -36.72 30.36
N LEU A 261 4.50 -37.34 30.74
CA LEU A 261 5.54 -37.79 29.82
C LEU A 261 5.53 -39.33 29.72
N PRO A 262 4.79 -39.94 28.76
CA PRO A 262 4.83 -41.37 28.57
C PRO A 262 6.17 -41.80 27.95
N GLN A 263 6.64 -42.99 28.31
CA GLN A 263 7.93 -43.57 27.90
C GLN A 263 8.22 -43.40 26.40
N ASP A 264 7.20 -43.63 25.56
CA ASP A 264 7.31 -43.68 24.11
C ASP A 264 7.20 -42.29 23.43
N ARG A 265 7.15 -41.19 24.22
CA ARG A 265 7.16 -39.78 23.78
C ARG A 265 8.33 -38.95 24.34
N VAL A 266 9.21 -39.50 25.18
CA VAL A 266 10.32 -38.75 25.82
C VAL A 266 11.19 -38.01 24.77
N ALA A 267 11.47 -38.67 23.64
CA ALA A 267 12.23 -38.09 22.54
C ALA A 267 11.50 -36.98 21.76
N GLU A 268 10.20 -36.75 21.96
CA GLU A 268 9.47 -35.61 21.38
C GLU A 268 9.52 -34.38 22.27
N PHE A 269 9.41 -34.57 23.59
CA PHE A 269 9.63 -33.48 24.56
C PHE A 269 11.03 -32.86 24.37
N ALA A 270 12.06 -33.69 24.19
CA ALA A 270 13.42 -33.24 23.89
C ALA A 270 13.60 -32.57 22.50
N ARG A 271 12.60 -32.65 21.61
CA ARG A 271 12.60 -32.01 20.28
C ARG A 271 11.64 -30.80 20.19
N MET A 272 11.01 -30.40 21.29
CA MET A 272 10.18 -29.19 21.31
C MET A 272 11.03 -27.93 21.07
N THR A 273 10.52 -27.01 20.26
CA THR A 273 11.15 -25.69 20.15
C THR A 273 10.95 -24.89 21.45
N PRO A 274 11.80 -23.89 21.76
CA PRO A 274 11.63 -23.07 22.96
C PRO A 274 10.25 -22.39 23.08
N GLN A 275 9.63 -22.04 21.93
CA GLN A 275 8.28 -21.46 21.89
C GLN A 275 7.18 -22.50 22.19
N GLN A 276 7.35 -23.74 21.74
CA GLN A 276 6.43 -24.84 22.08
C GLN A 276 6.54 -25.21 23.56
N LEU A 277 7.77 -25.35 24.07
CA LEU A 277 8.05 -25.63 25.47
C LEU A 277 7.50 -24.52 26.38
N LEU A 278 7.63 -23.24 25.98
CA LEU A 278 7.01 -22.11 26.68
C LEU A 278 5.49 -22.26 26.74
N ARG A 279 4.81 -22.56 25.62
CA ARG A 279 3.34 -22.64 25.58
C ARG A 279 2.81 -23.82 26.40
N GLU A 280 3.43 -25.00 26.32
CA GLU A 280 3.04 -26.15 27.15
C GLU A 280 3.40 -25.93 28.64
N THR A 281 4.47 -25.20 28.96
CA THR A 281 4.79 -24.78 30.35
C THR A 281 3.77 -23.78 30.90
N GLN A 282 3.41 -22.75 30.11
CA GLN A 282 2.34 -21.79 30.44
C GLN A 282 1.01 -22.51 30.68
N ARG A 283 0.72 -23.55 29.91
CA ARG A 283 -0.48 -24.37 30.06
C ARG A 283 -0.44 -25.22 31.33
N ALA A 284 0.67 -25.89 31.63
CA ALA A 284 0.78 -26.79 32.79
C ALA A 284 0.88 -26.06 34.14
N ALA A 285 1.64 -24.96 34.18
CA ALA A 285 2.08 -24.31 35.41
C ALA A 285 1.72 -22.81 35.50
N GLY A 286 1.14 -22.25 34.45
CA GLY A 286 0.63 -20.88 34.45
C GLY A 286 -0.76 -20.75 35.08
N ASN A 287 -1.24 -19.51 35.12
CA ASN A 287 -2.64 -19.22 35.44
C ASN A 287 -3.55 -19.71 34.29
N GLU A 288 -4.78 -20.12 34.58
CA GLU A 288 -5.77 -20.59 33.60
C GLU A 288 -5.96 -19.58 32.45
N ASN A 289 -5.97 -18.28 32.78
CA ASN A 289 -6.07 -17.19 31.81
C ASN A 289 -4.77 -16.91 31.03
N LEU A 290 -3.59 -17.39 31.48
CA LEU A 290 -2.29 -16.99 30.91
C LEU A 290 -2.15 -17.42 29.45
N THR A 291 -2.57 -18.65 29.13
CA THR A 291 -2.55 -19.17 27.74
C THR A 291 -3.51 -18.38 26.86
N ALA A 292 -4.69 -18.04 27.37
CA ALA A 292 -5.68 -17.24 26.64
C ALA A 292 -5.16 -15.81 26.37
N TRP A 293 -4.62 -15.12 27.38
CA TRP A 293 -4.02 -13.79 27.22
C TRP A 293 -2.85 -13.78 26.23
N HIS A 294 -2.01 -14.82 26.25
CA HIS A 294 -0.90 -14.97 25.31
C HIS A 294 -1.38 -15.18 23.87
N ASP A 295 -2.38 -16.03 23.66
CA ASP A 295 -2.99 -16.24 22.34
C ASP A 295 -3.74 -14.98 21.84
N THR A 296 -4.41 -14.23 22.73
CA THR A 296 -5.00 -12.91 22.41
C THR A 296 -3.93 -11.90 22.01
N LEU A 297 -2.83 -11.81 22.75
CA LEU A 297 -1.71 -10.89 22.45
C LEU A 297 -1.08 -11.20 21.07
N ILE A 298 -0.97 -12.48 20.70
CA ILE A 298 -0.55 -12.89 19.36
C ILE A 298 -1.58 -12.48 18.29
N GLY A 299 -2.88 -12.53 18.60
CA GLY A 299 -3.95 -12.03 17.73
C GLY A 299 -3.83 -10.53 17.48
N SER A 300 -3.89 -9.72 18.54
CA SER A 300 -3.80 -8.25 18.44
C SER A 300 -2.45 -7.78 17.88
N GLY A 301 -1.36 -8.51 18.11
CA GLY A 301 -0.06 -8.25 17.49
C GLY A 301 -0.01 -8.50 15.97
N ARG A 302 -0.96 -9.27 15.41
CA ARG A 302 -1.15 -9.40 13.95
C ARG A 302 -2.07 -8.30 13.42
N GLU A 303 -3.20 -8.07 14.10
CA GLU A 303 -4.15 -7.01 13.76
C GLU A 303 -3.47 -5.63 13.70
N LEU A 304 -2.60 -5.32 14.67
CA LEU A 304 -1.81 -4.10 14.71
C LEU A 304 -0.89 -3.96 13.48
N ARG A 305 -0.27 -5.05 12.99
CA ARG A 305 0.56 -5.01 11.78
C ARG A 305 -0.26 -4.70 10.53
N THR A 306 -1.38 -5.40 10.35
CA THR A 306 -2.28 -5.16 9.22
C THR A 306 -2.86 -3.74 9.22
N ILE A 307 -3.19 -3.20 10.40
CA ILE A 307 -3.62 -1.80 10.55
C ILE A 307 -2.46 -0.83 10.25
N GLN A 308 -1.24 -1.14 10.70
CA GLN A 308 -0.06 -0.29 10.45
C GLN A 308 0.33 -0.26 8.96
N GLU A 309 0.21 -1.39 8.26
CA GLU A 309 0.38 -1.52 6.81
C GLU A 309 -0.65 -0.67 6.06
N LEU A 310 -1.94 -0.76 6.45
CA LEU A 310 -3.01 0.06 5.89
C LEU A 310 -2.77 1.56 6.11
N VAL A 311 -2.47 1.97 7.34
CA VAL A 311 -2.22 3.38 7.71
C VAL A 311 -1.01 3.95 6.97
N ASN A 312 0.00 3.14 6.67
CA ASN A 312 1.13 3.59 5.86
C ASN A 312 0.73 3.76 4.38
N ALA A 313 -0.02 2.81 3.81
CA ALA A 313 -0.53 2.94 2.45
C ALA A 313 -1.46 4.17 2.28
N ASP A 314 -2.35 4.42 3.23
CA ASP A 314 -3.25 5.59 3.23
C ASP A 314 -2.46 6.92 3.34
N ARG A 315 -1.38 6.96 4.12
CA ARG A 315 -0.48 8.13 4.20
C ARG A 315 0.22 8.42 2.88
N ASP A 316 0.67 7.39 2.17
CA ASP A 316 1.35 7.58 0.88
C ASP A 316 0.36 7.90 -0.25
N GLN A 317 -0.89 7.40 -0.17
CA GLN A 317 -1.99 7.90 -1.00
C GLN A 317 -2.30 9.37 -0.71
N LEU A 318 -2.34 9.79 0.57
CA LEU A 318 -2.62 11.17 0.97
C LEU A 318 -1.58 12.13 0.35
N LYS A 319 -0.28 11.90 0.57
CA LYS A 319 0.81 12.68 -0.03
C LYS A 319 0.66 12.77 -1.56
N THR A 320 0.39 11.63 -2.21
CA THR A 320 0.21 11.56 -3.67
C THR A 320 -0.96 12.45 -4.15
N MET A 321 -2.03 12.59 -3.36
CA MET A 321 -3.16 13.48 -3.69
C MET A 321 -2.87 14.95 -3.33
N GLU A 322 -2.14 15.23 -2.26
CA GLU A 322 -1.69 16.57 -1.87
C GLU A 322 -0.76 17.18 -2.94
N GLU A 323 0.23 16.41 -3.41
CA GLU A 323 1.11 16.78 -4.52
C GLU A 323 0.34 17.05 -5.83
N ARG A 324 -0.67 16.21 -6.14
CA ARG A 324 -1.55 16.42 -7.30
C ARG A 324 -2.36 17.69 -7.17
N ASN A 325 -2.93 17.96 -5.99
CA ASN A 325 -3.68 19.19 -5.75
C ASN A 325 -2.79 20.43 -5.86
N ALA A 326 -1.62 20.44 -5.23
CA ALA A 326 -0.67 21.55 -5.31
C ALA A 326 -0.22 21.86 -6.76
N ASN A 327 -0.09 20.84 -7.60
CA ASN A 327 0.16 21.02 -9.04
C ASN A 327 -1.06 21.57 -9.79
N LEU A 328 -2.26 21.03 -9.55
CA LEU A 328 -3.50 21.54 -10.16
C LEU A 328 -3.76 23.02 -9.81
N GLU A 329 -3.54 23.44 -8.56
CA GLU A 329 -3.68 24.84 -8.16
C GLU A 329 -2.66 25.77 -8.86
N ARG A 330 -1.47 25.28 -9.22
CA ARG A 330 -0.49 26.07 -10.00
C ARG A 330 -1.02 26.31 -11.42
N ASP A 331 -1.64 25.31 -12.03
CA ASP A 331 -2.20 25.43 -13.38
C ASP A 331 -3.53 26.20 -13.40
N VAL A 332 -4.35 26.15 -12.34
CA VAL A 332 -5.50 27.04 -12.15
C VAL A 332 -5.05 28.50 -12.06
N ARG A 333 -4.04 28.83 -11.23
CA ARG A 333 -3.49 30.19 -11.12
C ARG A 333 -2.99 30.72 -12.47
N ARG A 334 -2.23 29.90 -13.22
CA ARG A 334 -1.78 30.21 -14.59
C ARG A 334 -2.94 30.45 -15.56
N TYR A 335 -4.02 29.68 -15.45
CA TYR A 335 -5.22 29.85 -16.27
C TYR A 335 -5.95 31.17 -15.96
N GLU A 336 -6.06 31.54 -14.68
CA GLU A 336 -6.67 32.80 -14.23
C GLU A 336 -5.84 34.03 -14.66
N GLU A 337 -4.52 33.99 -14.48
CA GLU A 337 -3.58 35.00 -14.99
C GLU A 337 -3.73 35.18 -16.50
N ARG A 338 -3.72 34.08 -17.26
CA ARG A 338 -3.94 34.10 -18.71
C ARG A 338 -5.30 34.69 -19.07
N ALA A 339 -6.38 34.31 -18.37
CA ALA A 339 -7.71 34.83 -18.62
C ALA A 339 -7.82 36.33 -18.31
N ALA A 340 -7.09 36.84 -17.32
CA ALA A 340 -6.97 38.27 -17.04
C ALA A 340 -6.19 39.00 -18.14
N LEU A 341 -5.07 38.44 -18.62
CA LEU A 341 -4.30 38.99 -19.73
C LEU A 341 -5.10 39.01 -21.05
N GLU A 342 -5.82 37.94 -21.38
CA GLU A 342 -6.68 37.90 -22.58
C GLU A 342 -7.82 38.94 -22.52
N LYS A 343 -8.41 39.19 -21.35
CA LYS A 343 -9.37 40.29 -21.15
C LYS A 343 -8.70 41.66 -21.34
N ARG A 344 -7.47 41.83 -20.84
CA ARG A 344 -6.69 43.08 -20.97
C ARG A 344 -6.28 43.36 -22.41
N ILE A 345 -5.88 42.34 -23.17
CA ILE A 345 -5.57 42.42 -24.60
C ILE A 345 -6.80 42.88 -25.37
N LYS A 346 -7.95 42.20 -25.22
CA LYS A 346 -9.21 42.56 -25.91
C LYS A 346 -9.67 44.00 -25.63
N LEU A 347 -9.40 44.51 -24.42
CA LEU A 347 -9.66 45.91 -24.08
C LEU A 347 -8.67 46.88 -24.77
N LEU A 348 -7.39 46.52 -24.87
CA LEU A 348 -6.37 47.34 -25.55
C LEU A 348 -6.56 47.34 -27.08
N GLU A 349 -6.91 46.20 -27.67
CA GLU A 349 -7.28 46.05 -29.09
C GLU A 349 -8.43 46.99 -29.49
N LEU A 350 -9.40 47.20 -28.59
CA LEU A 350 -10.47 48.18 -28.78
C LEU A 350 -9.98 49.64 -28.63
N ILE A 351 -9.10 49.92 -27.65
CA ILE A 351 -8.63 51.28 -27.34
C ILE A 351 -7.65 51.83 -28.39
N VAL A 352 -6.79 50.99 -28.98
CA VAL A 352 -5.76 51.44 -29.94
C VAL A 352 -6.37 52.18 -31.15
N PRO A 353 -7.35 51.64 -31.90
CA PRO A 353 -8.01 52.36 -32.99
C PRO A 353 -8.70 53.66 -32.56
N PHE A 354 -9.25 53.73 -31.34
CA PHE A 354 -9.78 54.99 -30.82
C PHE A 354 -8.67 56.03 -30.59
N LYS A 355 -7.52 55.63 -30.03
CA LYS A 355 -6.38 56.53 -29.82
C LYS A 355 -5.80 57.03 -31.16
N GLU A 356 -5.61 56.15 -32.12
CA GLU A 356 -5.20 56.50 -33.49
C GLU A 356 -6.19 57.46 -34.16
N TYR A 357 -7.49 57.21 -34.01
CA TYR A 357 -8.53 58.13 -34.47
C TYR A 357 -8.45 59.50 -33.79
N TYR A 358 -8.26 59.56 -32.47
CA TYR A 358 -8.14 60.83 -31.73
C TYR A 358 -6.91 61.63 -32.19
N GLU A 359 -5.76 60.98 -32.35
CA GLU A 359 -4.53 61.60 -32.84
C GLU A 359 -4.69 62.12 -34.28
N ALA A 360 -5.22 61.30 -35.18
CA ALA A 360 -5.49 61.69 -36.56
C ALA A 360 -6.54 62.82 -36.67
N ARG A 361 -7.57 62.80 -35.82
CA ARG A 361 -8.62 63.84 -35.74
C ARG A 361 -8.07 65.17 -35.26
N ASP A 362 -7.17 65.17 -34.28
CA ASP A 362 -6.58 66.39 -33.74
C ASP A 362 -5.53 66.97 -34.71
N VAL A 363 -4.73 66.13 -35.38
CA VAL A 363 -3.89 66.55 -36.52
C VAL A 363 -4.75 67.14 -37.65
N TYR A 364 -5.88 66.52 -37.98
CA TYR A 364 -6.82 67.05 -38.97
C TYR A 364 -7.43 68.40 -38.54
N ARG A 365 -7.82 68.56 -37.27
CA ARG A 365 -8.34 69.82 -36.70
C ARG A 365 -7.36 70.96 -36.93
N ASP A 366 -6.06 70.72 -36.69
CA ASP A 366 -5.03 71.75 -36.72
C ASP A 366 -4.52 72.03 -38.16
N LEU A 367 -4.65 71.07 -39.07
CA LEU A 367 -4.36 71.26 -40.51
C LEU A 367 -5.54 71.86 -41.30
N LYS A 368 -6.79 71.67 -40.85
CA LYS A 368 -8.00 72.20 -41.51
C LYS A 368 -8.00 73.73 -41.72
N PRO A 369 -7.67 74.59 -40.74
CA PRO A 369 -7.60 76.04 -40.96
C PRO A 369 -6.44 76.40 -41.90
N LYS A 370 -5.25 75.83 -41.69
CA LYS A 370 -4.06 76.03 -42.54
C LYS A 370 -4.34 75.68 -44.01
N LYS A 371 -5.08 74.60 -44.27
CA LYS A 371 -5.55 74.22 -45.61
C LYS A 371 -6.55 75.24 -46.18
N ALA A 372 -7.49 75.75 -45.38
CA ALA A 372 -8.45 76.76 -45.81
C ALA A 372 -7.76 78.09 -46.17
N GLU A 373 -6.74 78.50 -45.41
CA GLU A 373 -5.91 79.67 -45.70
C GLU A 373 -5.05 79.48 -46.94
N ALA A 374 -4.37 78.33 -47.07
CA ALA A 374 -3.62 77.99 -48.28
C ALA A 374 -4.49 78.01 -49.54
N VAL A 375 -5.74 77.53 -49.47
CA VAL A 375 -6.72 77.57 -50.57
C VAL A 375 -7.20 79.01 -50.85
N LYS A 376 -7.43 79.85 -49.83
CA LYS A 376 -7.71 81.29 -50.03
C LYS A 376 -6.55 81.99 -50.74
N ASN A 377 -5.32 81.77 -50.25
CA ASN A 377 -4.10 82.36 -50.80
C ASN A 377 -3.85 81.88 -52.24
N TRP A 378 -4.02 80.59 -52.53
CA TRP A 378 -3.93 80.06 -53.90
C TRP A 378 -4.97 80.68 -54.84
N LYS A 379 -6.23 80.83 -54.41
CA LYS A 379 -7.27 81.51 -55.20
C LYS A 379 -6.91 82.97 -55.47
N LEU A 380 -6.38 83.68 -54.49
CA LEU A 380 -5.93 85.07 -54.62
C LEU A 380 -4.73 85.21 -55.58
N LEU A 381 -3.72 84.35 -55.42
CA LEU A 381 -2.53 84.32 -56.27
C LEU A 381 -2.88 83.95 -57.72
N LYS A 382 -3.76 82.95 -57.91
CA LYS A 382 -4.30 82.61 -59.23
C LYS A 382 -5.00 83.81 -59.87
N ARG A 383 -5.86 84.54 -59.12
CA ARG A 383 -6.51 85.76 -59.63
C ARG A 383 -5.49 86.85 -59.99
N ARG A 384 -4.44 87.06 -59.19
CA ARG A 384 -3.40 88.06 -59.46
C ARG A 384 -2.54 87.69 -60.67
N ASN A 385 -2.35 86.39 -60.93
CA ASN A 385 -1.55 85.91 -62.05
C ASN A 385 -2.35 85.72 -63.36
N GLN A 386 -3.68 85.76 -63.36
CA GLN A 386 -4.48 85.72 -64.60
C GLN A 386 -4.01 86.76 -65.66
N PRO A 387 -3.85 88.06 -65.36
CA PRO A 387 -3.38 89.01 -66.38
C PRO A 387 -2.00 88.66 -66.96
N PHE A 388 -1.11 88.03 -66.19
CA PHE A 388 0.18 87.54 -66.70
C PHE A 388 0.01 86.28 -67.58
N VAL A 389 -0.88 85.37 -67.21
CA VAL A 389 -1.22 84.18 -68.01
C VAL A 389 -1.89 84.56 -69.32
N ASP A 390 -2.76 85.57 -69.31
CA ASP A 390 -3.47 86.05 -70.51
C ASP A 390 -2.55 86.94 -71.38
N MET A 391 -1.63 87.71 -70.78
CA MET A 391 -0.55 88.39 -71.50
C MET A 391 0.45 87.41 -72.12
N GLN A 392 0.76 86.29 -71.46
CA GLN A 392 1.58 85.23 -72.03
C GLN A 392 0.90 84.59 -73.26
N LYS A 393 -0.39 84.25 -73.17
CA LYS A 393 -1.16 83.77 -74.34
C LYS A 393 -1.20 84.79 -75.47
N ALA A 394 -1.30 86.08 -75.16
CA ALA A 394 -1.26 87.15 -76.16
C ALA A 394 0.10 87.19 -76.88
N MET A 395 1.22 87.10 -76.14
CA MET A 395 2.57 87.01 -76.74
C MET A 395 2.77 85.71 -77.54
N GLU A 396 2.22 84.58 -77.10
CA GLU A 396 2.23 83.32 -77.87
C GLU A 396 1.41 83.42 -79.17
N ALA A 397 0.32 84.19 -79.17
CA ALA A 397 -0.45 84.51 -80.37
C ALA A 397 0.30 85.48 -81.31
N GLU A 398 0.91 86.54 -80.79
CA GLU A 398 1.75 87.44 -81.58
C GLU A 398 2.95 86.71 -82.19
N LEU A 399 3.63 85.82 -81.44
CA LEU A 399 4.71 84.98 -81.95
C LEU A 399 4.22 84.10 -83.11
N LYS A 400 3.02 83.50 -83.02
CA LYS A 400 2.41 82.74 -84.13
C LYS A 400 2.16 83.59 -85.37
N GLU A 401 1.64 84.81 -85.24
CA GLU A 401 1.44 85.69 -86.40
C GLU A 401 2.78 86.17 -87.00
N ARG A 402 3.78 86.45 -86.16
CA ARG A 402 5.14 86.80 -86.64
C ARG A 402 5.82 85.62 -87.34
N ASP A 403 5.58 84.39 -86.89
CA ASP A 403 6.08 83.18 -87.53
C ASP A 403 5.41 82.89 -88.88
N LYS A 404 4.08 83.09 -89.00
CA LYS A 404 3.39 83.09 -90.31
C LYS A 404 4.02 84.11 -91.25
N ALA A 405 4.15 85.36 -90.82
CA ALA A 405 4.70 86.45 -91.65
C ALA A 405 6.18 86.22 -92.03
N ARG A 406 6.96 85.55 -91.18
CA ARG A 406 8.32 85.05 -91.49
C ARG A 406 8.26 84.02 -92.62
N ASP A 407 7.38 83.02 -92.51
CA ASP A 407 7.34 81.91 -93.45
C ASP A 407 6.69 82.28 -94.79
N GLU A 408 5.78 83.24 -94.82
CA GLU A 408 5.33 83.94 -96.04
C GLU A 408 6.50 84.64 -96.75
N LYS A 409 7.31 85.43 -96.03
CA LYS A 409 8.50 86.08 -96.59
C LYS A 409 9.53 85.05 -97.07
N LYS A 410 9.73 83.96 -96.34
CA LYS A 410 10.59 82.82 -96.71
C LYS A 410 10.13 82.17 -98.01
N ASN A 411 8.82 81.98 -98.19
CA ASN A 411 8.21 81.47 -99.43
C ASN A 411 8.31 82.47 -100.59
N ALA A 412 8.15 83.78 -100.34
CA ALA A 412 8.36 84.82 -101.36
C ALA A 412 9.81 84.88 -101.85
N VAL A 413 10.80 84.75 -100.95
CA VAL A 413 12.22 84.61 -101.32
C VAL A 413 12.45 83.33 -102.11
N ARG A 414 11.89 82.18 -101.68
CA ARG A 414 12.00 80.90 -102.40
C ARG A 414 11.49 80.98 -103.84
N ARG A 415 10.35 81.66 -104.07
CA ARG A 415 9.81 81.96 -105.41
C ARG A 415 10.76 82.83 -106.25
N LYS A 416 11.35 83.88 -105.68
CA LYS A 416 12.36 84.71 -106.37
C LYS A 416 13.61 83.92 -106.74
N VAL A 417 14.12 83.06 -105.85
CA VAL A 417 15.28 82.20 -106.12
C VAL A 417 14.97 81.16 -107.22
N GLN A 418 13.77 80.58 -107.24
CA GLN A 418 13.35 79.68 -108.32
C GLN A 418 13.25 80.42 -109.68
N ALA A 419 12.72 81.65 -109.70
CA ALA A 419 12.68 82.47 -110.92
C ALA A 419 14.08 82.84 -111.45
N MET A 420 15.04 83.12 -110.54
CA MET A 420 16.45 83.32 -110.91
C MET A 420 17.08 82.04 -111.48
N SER A 421 16.81 80.88 -110.85
CA SER A 421 17.33 79.58 -111.29
C SER A 421 16.79 79.16 -112.68
N GLY A 422 15.54 79.51 -113.00
CA GLY A 422 14.98 79.32 -114.34
C GLY A 422 15.77 80.09 -115.41
N LYS A 423 15.92 81.41 -115.24
CA LYS A 423 16.65 82.26 -116.18
C LYS A 423 18.13 81.85 -116.35
N TRP A 424 18.77 81.33 -115.31
CA TRP A 424 20.16 80.86 -115.39
C TRP A 424 20.32 79.61 -116.28
N LYS A 425 19.27 78.77 -116.40
CA LYS A 425 19.29 77.59 -117.27
C LYS A 425 19.10 77.90 -118.76
N GLU A 426 18.37 78.96 -119.10
CA GLU A 426 18.18 79.37 -120.50
C GLU A 426 19.48 79.91 -121.13
N VAL A 427 20.30 80.64 -120.36
CA VAL A 427 21.52 81.30 -120.86
C VAL A 427 22.63 80.29 -121.22
N ASN A 428 22.81 79.23 -120.43
CA ASN A 428 23.87 78.24 -120.66
C ASN A 428 23.52 77.14 -121.68
N GLY A 429 22.38 77.24 -122.38
CA GLY A 429 21.87 76.20 -123.29
C GLY A 429 22.44 76.20 -124.72
N ARG A 430 23.28 77.17 -125.11
CA ARG A 430 23.77 77.32 -126.51
C ARG A 430 25.26 77.65 -126.56
N GLY A 431 26.14 76.64 -126.63
CA GLY A 431 27.58 76.97 -126.74
C GLY A 431 28.65 75.89 -126.71
N ARG A 432 28.44 74.65 -127.21
CA ARG A 432 29.53 73.81 -127.76
C ARG A 432 29.03 72.54 -128.48
N ARG A 433 29.41 72.41 -129.75
CA ARG A 433 29.44 71.18 -130.57
C ARG A 433 30.84 71.09 -131.21
N GLY A 434 31.21 69.92 -131.70
CA GLY A 434 32.42 69.68 -132.47
C GLY A 434 32.88 68.21 -132.33
N PRO A 435 33.25 67.52 -133.41
CA PRO A 435 33.09 67.92 -134.82
C PRO A 435 31.63 68.12 -135.24
#